data_AF-A0A445BJ99-F1
#
_entry.id   AF-A0A445BJ99-F1
#
_cell.length_a   1.000
_cell.length_b   1.000
_cell.length_c   1.000
_cell.angle_alpha   90.00
_cell.angle_beta   90.00
_cell.angle_gamma   90.00
#
_symmetry.space_group_name_H-M   'P 1'
#
loop_
_entity.id
_entity.type
_entity.pdbx_description
1 polymer ?
#
loop_
_entity_poly.entity_id
_entity_poly.type
_entity_poly.pdbx_seq_one_letter_code
_entity_poly.pdbx_strand_id
1 'polypeptide(L)'
;MEEHAYEFYIKFGKCHGFGVHKGDYGKDDDGNVIKRRFFCNRAGLRDENHYNRLDRKRCHKPETRTNCQAKLSIYLDKESSNWKDQLDGIQSYGLPTSKILGYMARIVGGYSLLGFTKKDAYNYLDRTKRARIADDMSIDDFEAEWAEAVDEYELYDKLWAMQMYEKRKMWANAYLGDKFCAGFRTTSRCEGINSHVKKFLSSKHTILELVQNLELVLREYRNNEMVAQFNSIYNIPIYDNMP
;
A
#
# COMPACT_ATOMS: atom_id res chain seq x y z
N MET A 1 7.32 -14.59 -6.41
CA MET A 1 8.41 -14.25 -5.46
C MET A 1 9.59 -15.19 -5.62
N GLU A 2 9.41 -16.51 -5.48
CA GLU A 2 10.49 -17.50 -5.65
C GLU A 2 11.22 -17.36 -7.00
N GLU A 3 10.48 -17.30 -8.11
CA GLU A 3 11.08 -17.25 -9.45
C GLU A 3 11.88 -15.96 -9.68
N HIS A 4 11.39 -14.80 -9.19
CA HIS A 4 12.12 -13.53 -9.28
C HIS A 4 13.37 -13.49 -8.40
N ALA A 5 13.32 -14.06 -7.19
CA ALA A 5 14.49 -14.18 -6.33
C ALA A 5 15.55 -15.10 -6.96
N TYR A 6 15.09 -16.15 -7.65
CA TYR A 6 15.96 -17.06 -8.39
C TYR A 6 16.62 -16.37 -9.60
N GLU A 7 15.84 -15.66 -10.42
CA GLU A 7 16.35 -14.86 -11.55
C GLU A 7 17.34 -13.78 -11.09
N PHE A 8 17.01 -13.08 -10.01
CA PHE A 8 17.90 -12.10 -9.38
C PHE A 8 19.22 -12.72 -8.98
N TYR A 9 19.19 -13.86 -8.27
CA TYR A 9 20.42 -14.49 -7.79
C TYR A 9 21.23 -15.10 -8.92
N ILE A 10 20.60 -15.61 -9.99
CA ILE A 10 21.29 -15.99 -11.23
C ILE A 10 22.04 -14.80 -11.82
N LYS A 11 21.40 -13.63 -11.93
CA LYS A 11 22.03 -12.43 -12.47
C LYS A 11 23.20 -11.98 -11.58
N PHE A 12 23.00 -11.99 -10.26
CA PHE A 12 24.04 -11.69 -9.28
C PHE A 12 25.23 -12.65 -9.41
N GLY A 13 24.97 -13.96 -9.45
CA GLY A 13 26.00 -15.00 -9.60
C GLY A 13 26.78 -14.84 -10.90
N LYS A 14 26.12 -14.56 -12.03
CA LYS A 14 26.79 -14.29 -13.31
C LYS A 14 27.76 -13.10 -13.22
N CYS A 15 27.34 -11.99 -12.60
CA CYS A 15 28.21 -10.83 -12.40
C CYS A 15 29.40 -11.11 -11.47
N HIS A 16 29.26 -12.08 -10.56
CA HIS A 16 30.29 -12.42 -9.57
C HIS A 16 30.99 -13.76 -9.85
N GLY A 17 30.83 -14.30 -11.07
CA GLY A 17 31.59 -15.46 -11.54
C GLY A 17 31.17 -16.82 -10.97
N PHE A 18 29.93 -16.99 -10.50
CA PHE A 18 29.44 -18.28 -10.02
C PHE A 18 28.03 -18.62 -10.54
N GLY A 19 27.81 -19.91 -10.80
CA GLY A 19 26.49 -20.45 -11.12
C GLY A 19 25.65 -20.65 -9.86
N VAL A 20 24.33 -20.61 -10.02
CA VAL A 20 23.36 -20.73 -8.93
C VAL A 20 22.46 -21.93 -9.15
N HIS A 21 22.09 -22.64 -8.07
CA HIS A 21 21.06 -23.68 -8.09
C HIS A 21 20.02 -23.51 -6.98
N LYS A 22 18.82 -24.06 -7.21
CA LYS A 22 17.77 -24.12 -6.19
C LYS A 22 18.21 -25.07 -5.07
N GLY A 23 18.00 -24.62 -3.84
CA GLY A 23 18.33 -25.33 -2.63
C GLY A 23 17.09 -25.88 -1.93
N ASP A 24 17.21 -26.06 -0.62
CA ASP A 24 16.13 -26.52 0.23
C ASP A 24 15.04 -25.46 0.42
N TYR A 25 13.89 -25.92 0.89
CA TYR A 25 12.74 -25.10 1.22
C TYR A 25 12.15 -25.55 2.55
N GLY A 26 11.58 -24.60 3.29
CA GLY A 26 10.82 -24.84 4.51
C GLY A 26 9.34 -24.53 4.27
N LYS A 27 8.47 -25.39 4.80
CA LYS A 27 7.02 -25.20 4.77
C LYS A 27 6.49 -24.98 6.19
N ASP A 28 5.35 -24.31 6.29
CA ASP A 28 4.56 -24.26 7.52
C ASP A 28 3.63 -25.48 7.64
N ASP A 29 2.90 -25.53 8.76
CA ASP A 29 1.95 -26.59 9.08
C ASP A 29 0.76 -26.65 8.10
N ASP A 30 0.45 -25.54 7.43
CA ASP A 30 -0.58 -25.45 6.37
C ASP A 30 -0.04 -25.92 4.99
N GLY A 31 1.24 -26.28 4.90
CA GLY A 31 1.89 -26.76 3.68
C GLY A 31 2.40 -25.67 2.74
N ASN A 32 2.33 -24.38 3.12
CA ASN A 32 2.84 -23.25 2.35
C ASN A 32 4.35 -23.10 2.54
N VAL A 33 5.06 -22.69 1.48
CA VAL A 33 6.51 -22.47 1.54
C VAL A 33 6.82 -21.14 2.24
N ILE A 34 7.43 -21.19 3.43
CA ILE A 34 7.81 -20.01 4.25
C ILE A 34 9.29 -19.64 4.10
N LYS A 35 10.09 -20.52 3.51
CA LYS A 35 11.52 -20.30 3.33
C LYS A 35 12.01 -20.97 2.07
N ARG A 36 12.85 -20.28 1.31
CA ARG A 36 13.55 -20.87 0.16
C ARG A 36 15.01 -20.45 0.15
N ARG A 37 15.90 -21.40 -0.06
CA ARG A 37 17.35 -21.16 -0.18
C ARG A 37 17.82 -21.41 -1.61
N PHE A 38 18.73 -20.58 -2.07
CA PHE A 38 19.47 -20.73 -3.32
C PHE A 38 20.96 -20.72 -3.01
N PHE A 39 21.74 -21.54 -3.70
CA PHE A 39 23.15 -21.76 -3.40
C PHE A 39 24.02 -21.56 -4.64
N CYS A 40 25.27 -21.21 -4.41
CA CYS A 40 26.32 -21.33 -5.42
C CYS A 40 26.48 -22.80 -5.85
N ASN A 41 26.77 -23.06 -7.13
CA ASN A 41 27.07 -24.40 -7.65
C ASN A 41 28.28 -25.06 -7.00
N ARG A 42 29.14 -24.28 -6.36
CA ARG A 42 30.29 -24.77 -5.58
C ARG A 42 29.96 -24.97 -4.09
N ALA A 43 28.70 -24.81 -3.68
CA ALA A 43 28.31 -24.85 -2.28
C ALA A 43 28.27 -26.27 -1.70
N GLY A 44 28.63 -26.37 -0.43
CA GLY A 44 28.68 -27.60 0.34
C GLY A 44 29.90 -28.48 0.05
N LEU A 45 29.95 -29.62 0.72
CA LEU A 45 30.93 -30.67 0.52
C LEU A 45 30.30 -31.84 -0.25
N ARG A 46 31.12 -32.61 -0.94
CA ARG A 46 30.68 -33.87 -1.51
C ARG A 46 30.54 -34.89 -0.38
N ASP A 47 29.46 -35.67 -0.42
CA ASP A 47 29.18 -36.70 0.57
C ASP A 47 30.28 -37.76 0.56
N GLU A 48 30.71 -38.18 1.74
CA GLU A 48 31.84 -39.09 1.94
C GLU A 48 31.60 -40.47 1.29
N ASN A 49 30.34 -40.88 1.19
CA ASN A 49 29.93 -42.11 0.52
C ASN A 49 30.20 -42.10 -0.99
N HIS A 50 30.52 -40.95 -1.60
CA HIS A 50 30.97 -40.91 -3.00
C HIS A 50 32.45 -41.31 -3.19
N TYR A 51 33.25 -41.29 -2.12
CA TYR A 51 34.64 -41.74 -2.12
C TYR A 51 34.74 -43.23 -1.79
N ASN A 52 33.86 -43.72 -0.91
CA ASN A 52 33.96 -45.08 -0.34
C ASN A 52 33.20 -46.17 -1.15
N ARG A 53 32.87 -45.93 -2.43
CA ARG A 53 32.22 -46.93 -3.29
C ARG A 53 33.25 -47.86 -3.94
N LEU A 54 33.35 -49.08 -3.42
CA LEU A 54 34.26 -50.13 -3.89
C LEU A 54 33.89 -50.70 -5.28
N ASP A 55 32.63 -50.57 -5.70
CA ASP A 55 32.06 -51.07 -6.96
C ASP A 55 32.20 -50.09 -8.15
N ARG A 56 32.98 -49.04 -7.98
CA ARG A 56 33.10 -47.93 -8.92
C ARG A 56 33.82 -48.32 -10.21
N LYS A 57 33.08 -48.39 -11.32
CA LYS A 57 33.61 -48.65 -12.67
C LYS A 57 34.11 -47.40 -13.42
N ARG A 58 33.81 -46.19 -12.94
CA ARG A 58 34.15 -44.92 -13.61
C ARG A 58 35.00 -44.03 -12.70
N CYS A 59 35.96 -43.32 -13.30
CA CYS A 59 36.81 -42.35 -12.60
C CYS A 59 36.01 -41.27 -11.85
N HIS A 60 36.63 -40.66 -10.83
CA HIS A 60 36.00 -39.57 -10.07
C HIS A 60 35.72 -38.38 -10.97
N LYS A 61 34.44 -37.98 -11.00
CA LYS A 61 34.08 -36.65 -11.51
C LYS A 61 34.84 -35.62 -10.68
N PRO A 62 35.46 -34.60 -11.32
CA PRO A 62 36.15 -33.53 -10.63
C PRO A 62 35.33 -32.96 -9.47
N GLU A 63 36.04 -32.58 -8.40
CA GLU A 63 35.47 -31.93 -7.23
C GLU A 63 35.05 -30.50 -7.62
N THR A 64 33.76 -30.28 -7.84
CA THR A 64 33.22 -28.94 -8.19
C THR A 64 32.68 -28.19 -6.97
N ARG A 65 32.47 -28.89 -5.84
CA ARG A 65 31.96 -28.30 -4.60
C ARG A 65 33.16 -27.93 -3.71
N THR A 66 33.45 -26.64 -3.61
CA THR A 66 34.60 -26.10 -2.87
C THR A 66 34.20 -25.59 -1.49
N ASN A 67 33.11 -26.12 -0.93
CA ASN A 67 32.50 -25.63 0.31
C ASN A 67 32.15 -24.14 0.30
N CYS A 68 31.75 -23.61 -0.86
CA CYS A 68 31.35 -22.22 -0.98
C CYS A 68 30.13 -21.91 -0.09
N GLN A 69 30.24 -20.89 0.75
CA GLN A 69 29.17 -20.51 1.69
C GLN A 69 28.16 -19.53 1.07
N ALA A 70 28.37 -19.10 -0.17
CA ALA A 70 27.48 -18.16 -0.85
C ALA A 70 26.08 -18.78 -1.03
N LYS A 71 25.11 -18.13 -0.40
CA LYS A 71 23.70 -18.50 -0.46
C LYS A 71 22.81 -17.26 -0.41
N LEU A 72 21.66 -17.33 -1.08
CA LEU A 72 20.55 -16.41 -0.90
C LEU A 72 19.44 -17.16 -0.16
N SER A 73 19.00 -16.64 0.98
CA SER A 73 17.86 -17.17 1.72
C SER A 73 16.73 -16.15 1.66
N ILE A 74 15.60 -16.54 1.10
CA ILE A 74 14.37 -15.75 1.17
C ILE A 74 13.45 -16.38 2.21
N TYR A 75 12.89 -15.52 3.05
CA TYR A 75 11.90 -15.87 4.06
C TYR A 75 10.59 -15.20 3.66
N LEU A 76 9.53 -15.99 3.56
CA LEU A 76 8.17 -15.53 3.39
C LEU A 76 7.61 -15.34 4.79
N ASP A 77 7.62 -14.08 5.22
CA ASP A 77 7.03 -13.67 6.48
C ASP A 77 5.51 -13.59 6.32
N LYS A 78 4.79 -14.54 6.95
CA LYS A 78 3.32 -14.53 7.02
C LYS A 78 2.79 -13.29 7.77
N GLU A 79 3.62 -12.70 8.62
CA GLU A 79 3.35 -11.51 9.42
C GLU A 79 4.41 -10.45 9.12
N SER A 80 4.51 -10.07 7.84
CA SER A 80 5.43 -9.05 7.35
C SER A 80 5.64 -7.92 8.37
N SER A 81 6.83 -7.84 8.98
CA SER A 81 7.24 -6.69 9.81
C SER A 81 6.80 -5.38 9.15
N ASN A 82 6.12 -4.57 9.94
CA ASN A 82 4.80 -4.05 9.61
C ASN A 82 4.83 -2.94 8.56
N TRP A 83 4.78 -3.31 7.27
CA TRP A 83 4.68 -2.33 6.19
C TRP A 83 3.47 -1.44 6.35
N LYS A 84 2.42 -1.92 7.03
CA LYS A 84 1.22 -1.14 7.36
C LYS A 84 1.52 -0.08 8.41
N ASP A 85 2.25 -0.40 9.49
CA ASP A 85 2.67 0.61 10.48
C ASP A 85 3.58 1.67 9.86
N GLN A 86 4.51 1.24 9.01
CA GLN A 86 5.41 2.18 8.32
C GLN A 86 4.65 3.05 7.30
N LEU A 87 3.62 2.48 6.64
CA LEU A 87 2.77 3.22 5.71
C LEU A 87 1.84 4.18 6.46
N ASP A 88 1.27 3.76 7.59
CA ASP A 88 0.39 4.55 8.45
C ASP A 88 1.14 5.67 9.15
N GLY A 89 2.34 5.39 9.66
CA GLY A 89 3.24 6.38 10.24
C GLY A 89 3.66 7.42 9.21
N ILE A 90 3.98 7.05 7.97
CA ILE A 90 4.33 8.06 6.94
C ILE A 90 3.07 8.79 6.43
N GLN A 91 1.90 8.14 6.41
CA GLN A 91 0.64 8.74 5.97
C GLN A 91 0.04 9.69 7.02
N SER A 92 0.23 9.46 8.32
CA SER A 92 -0.29 10.34 9.38
C SER A 92 0.23 11.78 9.23
N TYR A 93 1.43 11.96 8.69
CA TYR A 93 2.00 13.27 8.34
C TYR A 93 1.55 13.83 6.98
N GLY A 94 0.49 13.26 6.37
CA GLY A 94 -0.17 13.80 5.18
C GLY A 94 0.53 13.51 3.85
N LEU A 95 1.52 12.61 3.81
CA LEU A 95 2.25 12.31 2.57
C LEU A 95 1.40 11.53 1.55
N PRO A 96 1.47 11.88 0.25
CA PRO A 96 0.76 11.13 -0.79
C PRO A 96 1.24 9.69 -0.87
N THR A 97 0.32 8.72 -0.89
CA THR A 97 0.60 7.28 -0.98
C THR A 97 1.61 6.93 -2.08
N SER A 98 1.55 7.60 -3.23
CA SER A 98 2.49 7.38 -4.34
C SER A 98 3.94 7.71 -3.98
N LYS A 99 4.17 8.70 -3.12
CA LYS A 99 5.49 9.10 -2.63
C LYS A 99 6.01 8.14 -1.57
N ILE A 100 5.13 7.70 -0.67
CA ILE A 100 5.44 6.69 0.36
C ILE A 100 5.89 5.39 -0.31
N LEU A 101 5.12 4.92 -1.30
CA LEU A 101 5.45 3.72 -2.07
C LEU A 101 6.75 3.84 -2.86
N GLY A 102 7.02 5.01 -3.44
CA GLY A 102 8.30 5.28 -4.11
C GLY A 102 9.48 5.26 -3.14
N TYR A 103 9.30 5.81 -1.94
CA TYR A 103 10.30 5.78 -0.87
C TYR A 103 10.57 4.34 -0.40
N MET A 104 9.53 3.58 -0.10
CA MET A 104 9.65 2.17 0.31
C MET A 104 10.31 1.34 -0.79
N ALA A 105 9.90 1.49 -2.05
CA ALA A 105 10.49 0.79 -3.19
C ALA A 105 11.99 1.10 -3.32
N ARG A 106 12.40 2.35 -3.08
CA ARG A 106 13.81 2.76 -3.10
C ARG A 106 14.61 2.10 -1.99
N ILE A 107 14.05 1.95 -0.79
CA ILE A 107 14.71 1.26 0.33
C ILE A 107 14.90 -0.23 0.04
N VAL A 108 13.84 -0.90 -0.44
CA VAL A 108 13.88 -2.35 -0.66
C VAL A 108 14.51 -2.75 -2.01
N GLY A 109 14.92 -1.78 -2.83
CA GLY A 109 15.60 -2.02 -4.11
C GLY A 109 14.67 -2.29 -5.29
N GLY A 110 13.39 -1.94 -5.19
CA GLY A 110 12.44 -1.95 -6.30
C GLY A 110 11.02 -2.34 -5.87
N TYR A 111 10.04 -1.98 -6.70
CA TYR A 111 8.62 -2.30 -6.43
C TYR A 111 8.33 -3.81 -6.37
N SER A 112 9.10 -4.63 -7.09
CA SER A 112 8.96 -6.10 -7.08
C SER A 112 9.34 -6.76 -5.74
N LEU A 113 10.03 -6.02 -4.87
CA LEU A 113 10.58 -6.50 -3.60
C LEU A 113 9.80 -6.02 -2.37
N LEU A 114 8.72 -5.24 -2.57
CA LEU A 114 7.92 -4.69 -1.47
C LEU A 114 7.09 -5.72 -0.70
N GLY A 115 6.88 -6.92 -1.24
CA GLY A 115 6.03 -7.94 -0.61
C GLY A 115 4.53 -7.65 -0.68
N PHE A 116 4.12 -6.49 -1.20
CA PHE A 116 2.73 -6.11 -1.47
C PHE A 116 2.64 -5.34 -2.80
N THR A 117 1.47 -5.39 -3.46
CA THR A 117 1.26 -4.62 -4.68
C THR A 117 0.91 -3.17 -4.36
N LYS A 118 1.12 -2.27 -5.32
CA LYS A 118 0.63 -0.88 -5.24
C LYS A 118 -0.87 -0.87 -4.85
N LYS A 119 -1.68 -1.76 -5.44
CA LYS A 119 -3.11 -1.86 -5.16
C LYS A 119 -3.42 -2.25 -3.72
N ASP A 120 -2.63 -3.14 -3.12
CA ASP A 120 -2.80 -3.56 -1.72
C ASP A 120 -2.59 -2.39 -0.75
N ALA A 121 -1.58 -1.55 -1.00
CA ALA A 121 -1.35 -0.36 -0.20
C ALA A 121 -2.47 0.67 -0.31
N TYR A 122 -2.99 0.92 -1.53
CA TYR A 122 -4.15 1.80 -1.71
C TYR A 122 -5.41 1.24 -1.04
N ASN A 123 -5.67 -0.06 -1.17
CA ASN A 123 -6.81 -0.72 -0.55
C ASN A 123 -6.71 -0.71 0.99
N TYR A 124 -5.52 -0.88 1.54
CA TYR A 124 -5.26 -0.80 2.97
C TYR A 124 -5.53 0.61 3.50
N LEU A 125 -4.90 1.63 2.92
CA LEU A 125 -5.07 3.03 3.34
C LEU A 125 -6.51 3.52 3.20
N ASP A 126 -7.24 3.04 2.19
CA ASP A 126 -8.65 3.32 2.02
C ASP A 126 -9.51 2.67 3.12
N ARG A 127 -9.24 1.40 3.48
CA ARG A 127 -9.90 0.76 4.64
C ARG A 127 -9.57 1.46 5.96
N THR A 128 -8.29 1.78 6.20
CA THR A 128 -7.84 2.47 7.42
C THR A 128 -8.45 3.86 7.51
N LYS A 129 -8.49 4.63 6.41
CA LYS A 129 -9.20 5.91 6.37
C LYS A 129 -10.69 5.76 6.66
N ARG A 130 -11.37 4.77 6.09
CA ARG A 130 -12.79 4.52 6.37
C ARG A 130 -13.04 4.12 7.81
N ALA A 131 -12.15 3.32 8.41
CA ALA A 131 -12.21 2.95 9.81
C ALA A 131 -11.99 4.17 10.73
N ARG A 132 -11.02 5.06 10.42
CA ARG A 132 -10.81 6.31 11.17
C ARG A 132 -11.92 7.35 10.99
N ILE A 133 -12.59 7.36 9.83
CA ILE A 133 -13.78 8.18 9.61
C ILE A 133 -14.98 7.64 10.41
N ALA A 134 -14.96 6.35 10.77
CA ALA A 134 -15.95 5.73 11.64
C ALA A 134 -15.63 5.91 13.13
N ASP A 135 -14.43 6.39 13.48
CA ASP A 135 -14.01 6.64 14.85
C ASP A 135 -14.24 8.12 15.19
N ASP A 136 -15.07 8.36 16.21
CA ASP A 136 -15.54 9.68 16.63
C ASP A 136 -14.51 10.32 17.56
N MET A 137 -13.34 10.69 17.01
CA MET A 137 -12.32 11.44 17.75
C MET A 137 -12.89 12.78 18.21
N SER A 138 -12.81 13.07 19.50
CA SER A 138 -13.31 14.33 20.06
C SER A 138 -12.37 15.49 19.71
N ILE A 139 -12.90 16.72 19.79
CA ILE A 139 -12.10 17.95 19.59
C ILE A 139 -10.98 18.03 20.64
N ASP A 140 -11.27 17.61 21.86
CA ASP A 140 -10.31 17.67 22.96
C ASP A 140 -9.14 16.69 22.75
N ASP A 141 -9.41 15.48 22.25
CA ASP A 141 -8.37 14.51 21.89
C ASP A 141 -7.46 15.05 20.77
N PHE A 142 -8.05 15.67 19.75
CA PHE A 142 -7.28 16.29 18.67
C PHE A 142 -6.39 17.44 19.17
N GLU A 143 -6.91 18.34 20.01
CA GLU A 143 -6.13 19.49 20.51
C GLU A 143 -4.99 19.01 21.42
N ALA A 144 -5.20 17.95 22.21
CA ALA A 144 -4.17 17.32 23.04
C ALA A 144 -3.05 16.70 22.19
N GLU A 145 -3.41 15.86 21.21
CA GLU A 145 -2.42 15.24 20.31
C GLU A 145 -1.65 16.28 19.48
N TRP A 146 -2.32 17.34 19.03
CA TRP A 146 -1.67 18.42 18.29
C TRP A 146 -0.68 19.19 19.17
N ALA A 147 -1.02 19.47 20.43
CA ALA A 147 -0.14 20.15 21.37
C ALA A 147 1.13 19.32 21.68
N GLU A 148 0.98 18.02 21.91
CA GLU A 148 2.13 17.10 22.09
C GLU A 148 3.03 17.08 20.85
N ALA A 149 2.46 17.03 19.64
CA ALA A 149 3.24 17.05 18.41
C ALA A 149 3.97 18.39 18.18
N VAL A 150 3.36 19.51 18.57
CA VAL A 150 4.03 20.82 18.49
C VAL A 150 5.23 20.86 19.45
N ASP A 151 5.11 20.21 20.61
CA ASP A 151 6.18 20.12 21.61
C ASP A 151 7.32 19.19 21.18
N GLU A 152 6.99 17.95 20.82
CA GLU A 152 7.95 16.89 20.45
C GLU A 152 8.80 17.27 19.23
N TYR A 153 8.19 17.94 18.24
CA TYR A 153 8.85 18.27 16.98
C TYR A 153 9.25 19.75 16.85
N GLU A 154 9.15 20.51 17.95
CA GLU A 154 9.53 21.92 18.04
C GLU A 154 8.91 22.81 16.93
N LEU A 155 7.58 22.71 16.73
CA LEU A 155 6.88 23.32 15.58
C LEU A 155 6.34 24.74 15.82
N TYR A 156 6.55 25.31 17.01
CA TYR A 156 5.93 26.56 17.47
C TYR A 156 6.17 27.77 16.54
N ASP A 157 7.31 27.80 15.87
CA ASP A 157 7.76 28.91 15.00
C ASP A 157 7.60 28.61 13.50
N LYS A 158 7.09 27.42 13.15
CA LYS A 158 6.98 27.00 11.75
C LYS A 158 5.71 27.55 11.11
N LEU A 159 5.89 28.48 10.17
CA LEU A 159 4.80 29.14 9.45
C LEU A 159 3.79 28.17 8.83
N TRP A 160 4.25 27.05 8.26
CA TRP A 160 3.37 26.05 7.66
C TRP A 160 2.53 25.29 8.70
N ALA A 161 3.06 25.07 9.92
CA ALA A 161 2.35 24.40 11.00
C ALA A 161 1.26 25.31 11.56
N MET A 162 1.57 26.60 11.75
CA MET A 162 0.59 27.63 12.09
C MET A 162 -0.53 27.71 11.05
N GLN A 163 -0.18 27.78 9.76
CA GLN A 163 -1.15 27.83 8.66
C GLN A 163 -2.03 26.57 8.55
N MET A 164 -1.48 25.39 8.87
CA MET A 164 -2.28 24.16 8.91
C MET A 164 -3.26 24.15 10.09
N TYR A 165 -2.78 24.56 11.26
CA TYR A 165 -3.59 24.63 12.47
C TYR A 165 -4.73 25.64 12.34
N GLU A 166 -4.48 26.79 11.71
CA GLU A 166 -5.53 27.77 11.38
C GLU A 166 -6.67 27.15 10.54
N LYS A 167 -6.34 26.17 9.68
CA LYS A 167 -7.30 25.50 8.79
C LYS A 167 -7.90 24.22 9.36
N ARG A 168 -7.58 23.82 10.60
CA ARG A 168 -7.98 22.52 11.20
C ARG A 168 -9.47 22.20 11.08
N LYS A 169 -10.35 23.19 11.22
CA LYS A 169 -11.81 23.04 11.08
C LYS A 169 -12.29 22.63 9.68
N MET A 170 -11.41 22.64 8.67
CA MET A 170 -11.72 22.25 7.30
C MET A 170 -11.31 20.82 6.96
N TRP A 171 -10.41 20.20 7.74
CA TRP A 171 -9.80 18.93 7.38
C TRP A 171 -9.66 17.94 8.54
N ALA A 172 -9.58 18.41 9.79
CA ALA A 172 -9.48 17.54 10.95
C ALA A 172 -10.85 16.96 11.30
N ASN A 173 -10.93 15.62 11.36
CA ASN A 173 -12.18 14.89 11.53
C ASN A 173 -12.93 15.29 12.80
N ALA A 174 -12.22 15.58 13.89
CA ALA A 174 -12.80 16.01 15.17
C ALA A 174 -13.69 17.27 15.06
N TYR A 175 -13.34 18.22 14.19
CA TYR A 175 -14.15 19.44 13.95
C TYR A 175 -15.17 19.28 12.83
N LEU A 176 -15.23 18.10 12.24
CA LEU A 176 -16.16 17.79 11.18
C LEU A 176 -17.23 16.81 11.69
N GLY A 177 -17.16 16.30 12.92
CA GLY A 177 -18.11 15.30 13.46
C GLY A 177 -19.58 15.75 13.40
N ASP A 178 -19.85 17.03 13.58
CA ASP A 178 -21.19 17.66 13.52
C ASP A 178 -21.65 18.02 12.10
N LYS A 179 -20.73 18.02 11.12
CA LYS A 179 -21.04 18.37 9.73
C LYS A 179 -21.49 17.14 8.97
N PHE A 180 -22.81 17.03 8.76
CA PHE A 180 -23.39 16.03 7.87
C PHE A 180 -22.80 16.18 6.46
N CYS A 181 -21.89 15.27 6.11
CA CYS A 181 -21.25 15.29 4.81
C CYS A 181 -21.86 14.29 3.82
N ALA A 182 -23.10 13.82 4.00
CA ALA A 182 -23.86 12.97 3.05
C ALA A 182 -23.05 11.95 2.20
N GLY A 183 -22.01 11.32 2.77
CA GLY A 183 -21.11 10.40 2.05
C GLY A 183 -20.03 11.05 1.14
N PHE A 184 -19.95 12.38 1.07
CA PHE A 184 -18.95 13.17 0.34
C PHE A 184 -17.50 13.02 0.83
N ARG A 185 -17.26 12.39 1.99
CA ARG A 185 -15.90 12.16 2.54
C ARG A 185 -15.18 10.94 1.96
N THR A 186 -15.89 10.11 1.19
CA THR A 186 -15.30 8.90 0.61
C THR A 186 -14.66 9.18 -0.75
N THR A 187 -13.46 8.66 -0.95
CA THR A 187 -12.69 8.78 -2.20
C THR A 187 -13.47 8.29 -3.42
N SER A 188 -14.27 7.23 -3.29
CA SER A 188 -15.13 6.72 -4.38
C SER A 188 -16.22 7.72 -4.80
N ARG A 189 -16.73 8.54 -3.88
CA ARG A 189 -17.74 9.56 -4.21
C ARG A 189 -17.10 10.85 -4.73
N CYS A 190 -15.93 11.24 -4.23
CA CYS A 190 -15.14 12.29 -4.87
C CYS A 190 -14.77 11.91 -6.31
N GLU A 191 -14.47 10.63 -6.59
CA GLU A 191 -14.22 10.14 -7.95
C GLU A 191 -15.48 10.24 -8.84
N GLY A 192 -16.66 9.87 -8.31
CA GLY A 192 -17.93 10.02 -9.02
C GLY A 192 -18.28 11.49 -9.31
N ILE A 193 -18.11 12.37 -8.31
CA ILE A 193 -18.32 13.82 -8.45
C ILE A 193 -17.31 14.40 -9.44
N ASN A 194 -16.03 14.06 -9.30
CA ASN A 194 -14.99 14.50 -10.23
C ASN A 194 -15.26 13.99 -11.65
N SER A 195 -15.74 12.75 -11.81
CA SER A 195 -16.12 12.20 -13.11
C SER A 195 -17.33 12.93 -13.70
N HIS A 196 -18.29 13.33 -12.88
CA HIS A 196 -19.46 14.07 -13.31
C HIS A 196 -19.11 15.52 -13.68
N VAL A 197 -18.37 16.22 -12.82
CA VAL A 197 -17.85 17.57 -13.04
C VAL A 197 -16.97 17.61 -14.31
N LYS A 198 -16.10 16.62 -14.53
CA LYS A 198 -15.27 16.53 -15.75
C LYS A 198 -16.07 16.55 -17.06
N LYS A 199 -17.35 16.15 -17.07
CA LYS A 199 -18.20 16.25 -18.27
C LYS A 199 -18.46 17.69 -18.70
N PHE A 200 -18.34 18.63 -17.78
CA PHE A 200 -18.59 20.06 -17.97
C PHE A 200 -17.30 20.88 -17.98
N LEU A 201 -16.13 20.23 -17.87
CA LEU A 201 -14.83 20.89 -17.85
C LEU A 201 -14.05 20.62 -19.14
N SER A 202 -13.52 21.67 -19.74
CA SER A 202 -12.61 21.63 -20.87
C SER A 202 -11.35 22.40 -20.54
N SER A 203 -10.19 21.92 -21.03
CA SER A 203 -8.91 22.63 -20.88
C SER A 203 -8.85 23.97 -21.61
N LYS A 204 -9.89 24.29 -22.41
CA LYS A 204 -10.03 25.55 -23.14
C LYS A 204 -10.88 26.58 -22.41
N HIS A 205 -11.52 26.22 -21.30
CA HIS A 205 -12.36 27.15 -20.54
C HIS A 205 -11.53 28.22 -19.85
N THR A 206 -12.01 29.46 -19.93
CA THR A 206 -11.58 30.56 -19.06
C THR A 206 -12.04 30.33 -17.63
N ILE A 207 -11.47 31.06 -16.66
CA ILE A 207 -11.86 30.97 -15.25
C ILE A 207 -13.35 31.34 -15.06
N LEU A 208 -13.88 32.28 -15.85
CA LEU A 208 -15.29 32.66 -15.79
C LEU A 208 -16.20 31.51 -16.24
N GLU A 209 -15.88 30.90 -17.38
CA GLU A 209 -16.63 29.73 -17.89
C GLU A 209 -16.52 28.54 -16.94
N LEU A 210 -15.37 28.37 -16.27
CA LEU A 210 -15.19 27.35 -15.24
C LEU A 210 -16.17 27.55 -14.06
N VAL A 211 -16.27 28.77 -13.53
CA VAL A 211 -17.15 29.10 -12.40
C VAL A 211 -18.62 28.91 -12.80
N GLN A 212 -19.02 29.41 -13.98
CA GLN A 212 -20.39 29.26 -14.48
C GLN A 212 -20.77 27.79 -14.68
N ASN A 213 -19.86 26.98 -15.21
CA ASN A 213 -20.10 25.54 -15.39
C ASN A 213 -20.20 24.80 -14.06
N LEU A 214 -19.41 25.18 -13.04
CA LEU A 214 -19.54 24.62 -11.69
C LEU A 214 -20.88 25.00 -11.04
N GLU A 215 -21.36 26.23 -11.24
CA GLU A 215 -22.69 26.64 -10.77
C GLU A 215 -23.82 25.83 -11.42
N LEU A 216 -23.71 25.52 -12.72
CA LEU A 216 -24.68 24.67 -13.41
C LEU A 216 -24.72 23.25 -12.82
N VAL A 217 -23.55 22.64 -12.58
CA VAL A 217 -23.45 21.32 -11.94
C VAL A 217 -24.06 21.34 -10.54
N LEU A 218 -23.82 22.41 -9.76
CA LEU A 218 -24.42 22.57 -8.44
C LEU A 218 -25.95 22.69 -8.50
N ARG A 219 -26.49 23.40 -9.49
CA ARG A 219 -27.95 23.50 -9.71
C ARG A 219 -28.55 22.15 -10.07
N GLU A 220 -27.90 21.38 -10.94
CA GLU A 220 -28.36 20.03 -11.32
C GLU A 220 -28.37 19.10 -10.11
N TYR A 221 -27.33 19.14 -9.26
CA TYR A 221 -27.28 18.37 -8.02
C TYR A 221 -28.44 18.72 -7.07
N ARG A 222 -28.69 20.01 -6.84
CA ARG A 222 -29.79 20.48 -5.99
C ARG A 222 -31.16 20.06 -6.54
N ASN A 223 -31.34 20.13 -7.86
CA ASN A 223 -32.58 19.68 -8.49
C ASN A 223 -32.78 18.17 -8.37
N ASN A 224 -31.74 17.38 -8.60
CA ASN A 224 -31.79 15.92 -8.45
C ASN A 224 -32.09 15.50 -7.01
N GLU A 225 -31.54 16.22 -6.03
CA GLU A 225 -31.85 16.02 -4.61
C GLU A 225 -33.31 16.34 -4.29
N MET A 226 -33.84 17.46 -4.79
CA MET A 226 -35.27 17.80 -4.64
C MET A 226 -36.19 16.74 -5.26
N VAL A 227 -35.85 16.24 -6.45
CA VAL A 227 -36.61 15.17 -7.12
C VAL A 227 -36.53 13.86 -6.33
N ALA A 228 -35.36 13.50 -5.81
CA ALA A 228 -35.19 12.31 -4.99
C ALA A 228 -35.97 12.41 -3.67
N GLN A 229 -35.96 13.58 -3.01
CA GLN A 229 -36.76 13.84 -1.81
C GLN A 229 -38.26 13.74 -2.11
N PHE A 230 -38.72 14.35 -3.20
CA PHE A 230 -40.11 14.23 -3.64
C PHE A 230 -40.50 12.75 -3.88
N ASN A 231 -39.71 12.01 -4.64
CA ASN A 231 -39.97 10.60 -4.90
C ASN A 231 -39.94 9.74 -3.62
N SER A 232 -39.06 10.05 -2.66
CA SER A 232 -38.99 9.33 -1.38
C SER A 232 -40.21 9.58 -0.49
N ILE A 233 -40.84 10.75 -0.58
CA ILE A 233 -42.02 11.10 0.22
C ILE A 233 -43.31 10.57 -0.43
N TYR A 234 -43.37 10.56 -1.76
CA TYR A 234 -44.62 10.33 -2.49
C TYR A 234 -44.69 9.00 -3.25
N ASN A 235 -43.60 8.24 -3.38
CA ASN A 235 -43.65 6.89 -3.95
C ASN A 235 -43.62 5.82 -2.86
N ILE A 236 -44.50 4.82 -3.00
CA ILE A 236 -44.54 3.64 -2.14
C ILE A 236 -43.33 2.75 -2.48
N PRO A 237 -42.57 2.24 -1.50
CA PRO A 237 -41.47 1.31 -1.77
C PRO A 237 -42.04 0.08 -2.49
N ILE A 238 -41.51 -0.21 -3.67
CA ILE A 238 -41.82 -1.45 -4.37
C ILE A 238 -41.09 -2.57 -3.61
N TYR A 239 -41.80 -3.26 -2.73
CA TYR A 239 -41.36 -4.56 -2.27
C TYR A 239 -41.62 -5.52 -3.43
N ASP A 240 -40.56 -5.90 -4.14
CA ASP A 240 -40.65 -6.98 -5.10
C ASP A 240 -41.15 -8.23 -4.34
N ASN A 241 -42.40 -8.61 -4.63
CA ASN A 241 -42.96 -9.87 -4.19
C ASN A 241 -42.10 -10.97 -4.80
N MET A 242 -41.32 -11.63 -3.95
CA MET A 242 -40.53 -12.80 -4.30
C MET A 242 -41.44 -14.04 -4.19
N PRO A 243 -41.85 -14.67 -5.30
CA PRO A 243 -42.23 -16.08 -5.29
C PRO A 243 -40.99 -16.98 -5.17
#